data_AF-A0A6A0AB26-F1
#
_entry.id   AF-A0A6A0AB26-F1
#
_cell.length_a   1.000
_cell.length_b   1.000
_cell.length_c   1.000
_cell.angle_alpha   90.00
_cell.angle_beta   90.00
_cell.angle_gamma   90.00
#
_symmetry.space_group_name_H-M   'P 1'
#
loop_
_entity.id
_entity.type
_entity.pdbx_description
1 polymer ?
#
loop_
_entity_poly.entity_id
_entity_poly.type
_entity_poly.pdbx_seq_one_letter_code
_entity_poly.pdbx_strand_id
1 'polypeptide(L)'
;MHSLPSASSQDLRRGFSWVCNAACAYSILSVWGVVEYYSTQGLAYGGPVAVIWGWVLVSCFSMAIALCMAELVSAFPTSGGLYYWSYMLAPVRYRRLACWMTGWLNLLGQVAFTACLEVALTHYIAAHVRLYTTGRNEEPGYDMTTQELLGVFTALHVVHAVLNSLGQSATRVMVVFSGWWNTVATLGFCAMLLCVAPKHQSPAFVFTQWLPGSEASGITSPPYIFMVSQQPAATGRLVDRVPAPATVFPGYIEPGAQLRLQGLVHPEPRLQLRPGRV
;
A
#
# COMPACT_ATOMS: atom_id res chain seq x y z
N MET A 1 -59.39 -19.86 -6.82
CA MET A 1 -58.56 -18.80 -6.20
C MET A 1 -57.34 -19.47 -5.60
N HIS A 2 -56.25 -19.52 -6.37
CA HIS A 2 -54.99 -20.15 -5.99
C HIS A 2 -54.22 -19.13 -5.14
N SER A 3 -54.10 -19.36 -3.83
CA SER A 3 -53.31 -18.51 -2.95
C SER A 3 -51.83 -18.60 -3.37
N LEU A 4 -51.25 -17.45 -3.71
CA LEU A 4 -49.82 -17.31 -3.93
C LEU A 4 -49.10 -17.70 -2.62
N PRO A 5 -48.02 -18.49 -2.66
CA PRO A 5 -47.23 -18.77 -1.48
C PRO A 5 -46.69 -17.44 -0.94
N SER A 6 -47.04 -17.15 0.31
CA SER A 6 -46.50 -16.01 1.05
C SER A 6 -44.97 -16.12 1.05
N ALA A 7 -44.29 -15.04 0.68
CA ALA A 7 -42.84 -14.91 0.71
C ALA A 7 -42.30 -14.86 2.16
N SER A 8 -42.55 -15.91 2.93
CA SER A 8 -42.11 -16.08 4.31
C SER A 8 -41.19 -17.29 4.38
N SER A 9 -39.99 -17.08 4.92
CA SER A 9 -38.88 -18.04 5.09
C SER A 9 -37.98 -18.26 3.87
N GLN A 10 -37.55 -17.16 3.24
CA GLN A 10 -36.19 -17.17 2.72
C GLN A 10 -35.25 -17.07 3.94
N ASP A 11 -34.92 -18.23 4.52
CA ASP A 11 -33.87 -18.38 5.52
C ASP A 11 -32.54 -17.93 4.90
N LEU A 12 -32.30 -16.62 4.92
CA LEU A 12 -30.97 -16.06 4.82
C LEU A 12 -30.22 -16.61 6.02
N ARG A 13 -29.63 -17.80 5.86
CA ARG A 13 -28.62 -18.33 6.77
C ARG A 13 -27.63 -17.20 6.98
N ARG A 14 -27.72 -16.51 8.12
CA ARG A 14 -26.78 -15.47 8.54
C ARG A 14 -25.45 -16.18 8.76
N GLY A 15 -24.71 -16.38 7.67
CA GLY A 15 -23.54 -17.24 7.64
C GLY A 15 -22.35 -16.63 8.36
N PHE A 16 -22.31 -15.31 8.50
CA PHE A 16 -21.22 -14.58 9.11
C PHE A 16 -21.67 -13.89 10.39
N SER A 17 -21.08 -14.30 11.52
CA SER A 17 -21.15 -13.55 12.78
C SER A 17 -20.57 -12.15 12.58
N TRP A 18 -20.99 -11.17 13.38
CA TRP A 18 -20.45 -9.81 13.33
C TRP A 18 -18.91 -9.80 13.50
N VAL A 19 -18.36 -10.70 14.31
CA VAL A 19 -16.90 -10.89 14.47
C VAL A 19 -16.27 -11.36 13.18
N CYS A 20 -16.91 -12.28 12.48
CA CYS A 20 -16.42 -12.80 11.22
C CYS A 20 -16.44 -11.69 10.14
N ASN A 21 -17.49 -10.86 10.12
CA ASN A 21 -17.57 -9.73 9.20
C ASN A 21 -16.52 -8.65 9.52
N ALA A 22 -16.29 -8.35 10.79
CA ALA A 22 -15.23 -7.43 11.21
C ALA A 22 -13.83 -7.98 10.87
N ALA A 23 -13.59 -9.27 11.08
CA ALA A 23 -12.35 -9.94 10.70
C ALA A 23 -12.13 -9.96 9.18
N CYS A 24 -13.19 -10.17 8.39
CA CYS A 24 -13.14 -10.03 6.93
C CYS A 24 -12.72 -8.61 6.52
N ALA A 25 -13.40 -7.59 7.06
CA ALA A 25 -13.10 -6.18 6.76
C ALA A 25 -11.66 -5.81 7.15
N TYR A 26 -11.22 -6.24 8.33
CA TYR A 26 -9.86 -6.00 8.82
C TYR A 26 -8.79 -6.70 7.96
N SER A 27 -9.05 -7.94 7.53
CA SER A 27 -8.11 -8.70 6.68
C SER A 27 -7.89 -8.04 5.31
N ILE A 28 -8.93 -7.42 4.74
CA ILE A 28 -8.84 -6.68 3.47
C ILE A 28 -7.96 -5.44 3.64
N LEU A 29 -8.01 -4.78 4.80
CA LEU A 29 -7.23 -3.58 5.14
C LEU A 29 -5.83 -3.90 5.69
N SER A 30 -5.22 -5.00 5.22
CA SER A 30 -3.96 -5.52 5.74
C SER A 30 -2.87 -4.44 5.94
N VAL A 31 -2.36 -4.34 7.15
CA VAL A 31 -1.33 -3.35 7.55
C VAL A 31 -0.02 -3.55 6.79
N TRP A 32 0.27 -4.78 6.37
CA TRP A 32 1.55 -5.13 5.75
C TRP A 32 1.77 -4.42 4.41
N GLY A 33 0.76 -4.36 3.52
CA GLY A 33 0.91 -3.63 2.25
C GLY A 33 1.20 -2.13 2.46
N VAL A 34 0.67 -1.57 3.56
CA VAL A 34 0.85 -0.17 3.94
C VAL A 34 2.25 0.09 4.51
N VAL A 35 2.82 -0.85 5.26
CA VAL A 35 4.16 -0.73 5.85
C VAL A 35 5.26 -0.69 4.78
N GLU A 36 5.22 -1.58 3.79
CA GLU A 36 6.16 -1.55 2.64
C GLU A 36 6.10 -0.20 1.92
N TYR A 37 4.88 0.27 1.69
CA TYR A 37 4.62 1.52 1.01
C TYR A 37 5.25 2.74 1.73
N TYR A 38 4.96 2.90 3.02
CA TYR A 38 5.45 4.03 3.79
C TYR A 38 6.94 3.94 4.13
N SER A 39 7.47 2.73 4.33
CA SER A 39 8.90 2.52 4.64
C SER A 39 9.81 2.81 3.45
N THR A 40 9.30 2.72 2.22
CA THR A 40 10.04 3.04 1.00
C THR A 40 9.79 4.47 0.56
N GLN A 41 8.63 4.74 -0.05
CA GLN A 41 8.36 6.02 -0.69
C GLN A 41 7.88 7.10 0.25
N GLY A 42 7.04 6.74 1.21
CA GLY A 42 6.54 7.70 2.21
C GLY A 42 7.70 8.42 2.88
N LEU A 43 8.69 7.64 3.32
CA LEU A 43 9.91 8.16 3.94
C LEU A 43 10.87 8.82 2.94
N ALA A 44 11.03 8.27 1.73
CA ALA A 44 11.97 8.81 0.73
C ALA A 44 11.56 10.18 0.17
N TYR A 45 10.26 10.43 -0.04
CA TYR A 45 9.79 11.69 -0.63
C TYR A 45 9.32 12.70 0.41
N GLY A 46 8.57 12.26 1.43
CA GLY A 46 7.92 13.18 2.39
C GLY A 46 8.51 13.15 3.81
N GLY A 47 9.42 12.22 4.11
CA GLY A 47 9.96 12.06 5.45
C GLY A 47 8.93 11.57 6.48
N PRO A 48 9.34 11.46 7.76
CA PRO A 48 8.49 10.89 8.82
C PRO A 48 7.23 11.71 9.11
N VAL A 49 7.30 13.04 8.96
CA VAL A 49 6.12 13.93 9.07
C VAL A 49 5.02 13.56 8.08
N ALA A 50 5.37 13.34 6.81
CA ALA A 50 4.37 13.05 5.79
C ALA A 50 3.70 11.70 6.00
N VAL A 51 4.46 10.71 6.51
CA VAL A 51 3.94 9.38 6.81
C VAL A 51 2.89 9.46 7.92
N ILE A 52 3.20 10.12 9.04
CA ILE A 52 2.32 10.15 10.22
C ILE A 52 1.11 11.04 9.98
N TRP A 53 1.34 12.30 9.59
CA TRP A 53 0.24 13.24 9.38
C TRP A 53 -0.57 12.93 8.13
N GLY A 54 0.05 12.32 7.11
CA GLY A 54 -0.66 11.76 5.96
C GLY A 54 -1.61 10.65 6.37
N TRP A 55 -1.16 9.70 7.18
CA TRP A 55 -2.00 8.63 7.67
C TRP A 55 -3.19 9.14 8.51
N VAL A 56 -2.96 10.10 9.42
CA VAL A 56 -4.03 10.72 10.23
C VAL A 56 -5.05 11.43 9.32
N LEU A 57 -4.58 12.23 8.37
CA LEU A 57 -5.44 12.98 7.45
C LEU A 57 -6.30 12.03 6.60
N VAL A 58 -5.69 11.02 5.98
CA VAL A 58 -6.40 10.02 5.15
C VAL A 58 -7.40 9.22 5.99
N SER A 59 -7.05 8.89 7.25
CA SER A 59 -7.95 8.20 8.18
C SER A 59 -9.18 9.03 8.52
N CYS A 60 -9.03 10.34 8.75
CA CYS A 60 -10.16 11.24 9.00
C CYS A 60 -11.14 11.28 7.82
N PHE A 61 -10.63 11.43 6.59
CA PHE A 61 -11.49 11.40 5.39
C PHE A 61 -12.15 10.03 5.17
N SER A 62 -11.42 8.95 5.44
CA SER A 62 -11.95 7.59 5.34
C SER A 62 -13.08 7.33 6.35
N MET A 63 -12.96 7.86 7.57
CA MET A 63 -14.03 7.81 8.57
C MET A 63 -15.27 8.59 8.15
N ALA A 64 -15.11 9.77 7.55
CA ALA A 64 -16.23 10.53 7.01
C ALA A 64 -16.99 9.72 5.93
N ILE A 65 -16.26 9.09 5.00
CA ILE A 65 -16.85 8.23 3.97
C ILE A 65 -17.55 7.02 4.61
N ALA A 66 -16.93 6.38 5.60
CA ALA A 66 -17.50 5.23 6.30
C ALA A 66 -18.80 5.58 7.03
N LEU A 67 -18.88 6.76 7.66
CA LEU A 67 -20.09 7.27 8.32
C LEU A 67 -21.22 7.49 7.31
N CYS A 68 -20.93 8.11 6.16
CA CYS A 68 -21.93 8.28 5.10
C CYS A 68 -22.42 6.92 4.56
N MET A 69 -21.53 5.95 4.38
CA MET A 69 -21.93 4.60 3.97
C MET A 69 -22.75 3.88 5.03
N ALA A 70 -22.45 4.07 6.33
CA ALA A 70 -23.24 3.50 7.41
C ALA A 70 -24.68 4.05 7.43
N GLU A 71 -24.87 5.33 7.15
CA GLU A 71 -26.19 5.96 7.00
C GLU A 71 -26.96 5.40 5.79
N LEU A 72 -26.29 5.22 4.65
CA LEU A 72 -26.91 4.60 3.48
C LEU A 72 -27.34 3.15 3.73
N VAL A 73 -26.50 2.36 4.40
CA VAL A 73 -26.79 0.96 4.72
C VAL A 73 -27.96 0.84 5.71
N SER A 74 -28.08 1.75 6.67
CA SER A 74 -29.18 1.75 7.63
C SER A 74 -30.50 2.19 7.00
N ALA A 75 -30.48 3.13 6.06
CA ALA A 75 -31.65 3.58 5.32
C ALA A 75 -32.10 2.60 4.23
N PHE A 76 -31.17 1.96 3.53
CA PHE A 76 -31.45 1.09 2.37
C PHE A 76 -30.70 -0.26 2.48
N PRO A 77 -31.15 -1.16 3.37
CA PRO A 77 -30.54 -2.48 3.54
C PRO A 77 -30.88 -3.37 2.34
N THR A 78 -30.02 -3.34 1.32
CA THR A 78 -30.21 -4.10 0.09
C THR A 78 -28.95 -4.88 -0.27
N SER A 79 -29.12 -6.07 -0.83
CA SER A 79 -28.04 -6.87 -1.42
C SER A 79 -27.41 -6.23 -2.66
N GLY A 80 -28.03 -5.15 -3.17
CA GLY A 80 -27.62 -4.40 -4.36
C GLY A 80 -26.51 -3.37 -4.15
N GLY A 81 -26.05 -3.16 -2.91
CA GLY A 81 -24.90 -2.31 -2.60
C GLY A 81 -24.84 -0.94 -3.31
N LEU A 82 -23.64 -0.54 -3.70
CA LEU A 82 -23.32 0.78 -4.27
C LEU A 82 -24.11 1.11 -5.54
N TYR A 83 -24.34 0.14 -6.42
CA TYR A 83 -25.07 0.38 -7.67
C TYR A 83 -26.55 0.63 -7.42
N TYR A 84 -27.17 -0.07 -6.47
CA TYR A 84 -28.56 0.16 -6.10
C TYR A 84 -28.75 1.53 -5.44
N TRP A 85 -27.85 1.93 -4.53
CA TRP A 85 -27.90 3.25 -3.91
C TRP A 85 -27.73 4.37 -4.96
N SER A 86 -26.80 4.21 -5.91
CA SER A 86 -26.62 5.19 -6.99
C SER A 86 -27.88 5.32 -7.87
N TYR A 87 -28.60 4.23 -8.12
CA TYR A 87 -29.86 4.27 -8.86
C TYR A 87 -30.96 4.99 -8.08
N MET A 88 -31.08 4.77 -6.77
CA MET A 88 -32.10 5.40 -5.95
C MET A 88 -31.88 6.90 -5.75
N LEU A 89 -30.63 7.31 -5.46
CA LEU A 89 -30.30 8.70 -5.15
C LEU A 89 -30.19 9.59 -6.39
N ALA A 90 -29.87 9.02 -7.56
CA ALA A 90 -29.72 9.83 -8.78
C ALA A 90 -31.06 10.44 -9.25
N PRO A 91 -31.06 11.57 -9.99
CA PRO A 91 -32.26 12.12 -10.61
C PRO A 91 -32.84 11.18 -11.67
N VAL A 92 -34.17 11.09 -11.80
CA VAL A 92 -34.89 10.13 -12.69
C VAL A 92 -34.30 10.04 -14.10
N ARG A 93 -33.87 11.19 -14.66
CA ARG A 93 -33.26 11.29 -15.98
C ARG A 93 -31.91 10.56 -16.12
N TYR A 94 -31.13 10.48 -15.04
CA TYR A 94 -29.76 9.94 -15.06
C TYR A 94 -29.58 8.65 -14.25
N ARG A 95 -30.62 8.14 -13.56
CA ARG A 95 -30.52 6.95 -12.70
C ARG A 95 -29.87 5.74 -13.38
N ARG A 96 -30.25 5.47 -14.64
CA ARG A 96 -29.71 4.34 -15.42
C ARG A 96 -28.23 4.53 -15.79
N LEU A 97 -27.84 5.75 -16.14
CA LEU A 97 -26.44 6.06 -16.48
C LEU A 97 -25.58 6.04 -15.21
N ALA A 98 -26.05 6.66 -14.13
CA ALA A 98 -25.36 6.70 -12.85
C ALA A 98 -25.09 5.29 -12.31
N CYS A 99 -26.10 4.40 -12.30
CA CYS A 99 -25.90 3.04 -11.81
C CYS A 99 -24.97 2.21 -12.70
N TRP A 100 -25.02 2.41 -14.01
CA TRP A 100 -24.13 1.75 -14.95
C TRP A 100 -22.67 2.21 -14.75
N MET A 101 -22.44 3.52 -14.63
CA MET A 101 -21.11 4.07 -14.34
C MET A 101 -20.58 3.58 -12.99
N THR A 102 -21.40 3.60 -11.93
CA THR A 102 -21.01 3.09 -10.60
C THR A 102 -20.65 1.61 -10.65
N GLY A 103 -21.38 0.79 -11.41
CA GLY A 103 -21.07 -0.62 -11.60
C GLY A 103 -19.71 -0.83 -12.28
N TRP A 104 -19.43 -0.11 -13.37
CA TRP A 104 -18.15 -0.19 -14.08
C TRP A 104 -16.97 0.32 -13.27
N LEU A 105 -17.14 1.46 -12.59
CA LEU A 105 -16.09 2.01 -11.72
C LEU A 105 -15.79 1.08 -10.56
N ASN A 106 -16.81 0.43 -9.99
CA ASN A 106 -16.60 -0.58 -8.95
C ASN A 106 -15.85 -1.79 -9.50
N LEU A 107 -16.19 -2.29 -10.69
CA LEU A 107 -15.48 -3.41 -11.32
C LEU A 107 -14.01 -3.06 -11.60
N LEU A 108 -13.75 -1.90 -12.22
CA LEU A 108 -12.40 -1.42 -12.49
C LEU A 108 -11.59 -1.24 -11.20
N GLY A 109 -12.22 -0.69 -10.15
CA GLY A 109 -11.63 -0.56 -8.83
C GLY A 109 -11.22 -1.90 -8.24
N GLN A 110 -12.07 -2.93 -8.34
CA GLN A 110 -11.76 -4.26 -7.83
C GLN A 110 -10.63 -4.94 -8.60
N VAL A 111 -10.60 -4.80 -9.94
CA VAL A 111 -9.51 -5.32 -10.78
C VAL A 111 -8.18 -4.64 -10.45
N ALA A 112 -8.18 -3.31 -10.37
CA ALA A 112 -6.98 -2.54 -10.03
C ALA A 112 -6.49 -2.83 -8.60
N PHE A 113 -7.41 -2.96 -7.65
CA PHE A 113 -7.10 -3.30 -6.26
C PHE A 113 -6.45 -4.68 -6.15
N THR A 114 -7.02 -5.69 -6.83
CA THR A 114 -6.46 -7.04 -6.87
C THR A 114 -5.05 -7.03 -7.48
N ALA A 115 -4.86 -6.35 -8.61
CA ALA A 115 -3.55 -6.23 -9.24
C ALA A 115 -2.51 -5.53 -8.33
N CYS A 116 -2.91 -4.49 -7.60
CA CYS A 116 -2.05 -3.77 -6.67
C CYS A 116 -1.52 -4.69 -5.55
N LEU A 117 -2.39 -5.50 -4.95
CA LEU A 117 -1.99 -6.42 -3.87
C LEU A 117 -1.03 -7.51 -4.37
N GLU A 118 -1.24 -8.01 -5.59
CA GLU A 118 -0.34 -9.00 -6.21
C GLU A 118 1.04 -8.43 -6.51
N VAL A 119 1.12 -7.17 -6.93
CA VAL A 119 2.40 -6.47 -7.12
C VAL A 119 3.14 -6.33 -5.79
N ALA A 120 2.45 -5.95 -4.72
CA ALA A 120 3.04 -5.87 -3.38
C ALA A 120 3.58 -7.24 -2.93
N LEU A 121 2.79 -8.31 -3.07
CA LEU A 121 3.22 -9.67 -2.72
C LEU A 121 4.45 -10.12 -3.53
N THR A 122 4.48 -9.78 -4.81
CA THR A 122 5.63 -10.05 -5.69
C THR A 122 6.89 -9.36 -5.20
N HIS A 123 6.78 -8.09 -4.79
CA HIS A 123 7.91 -7.34 -4.22
C HIS A 123 8.35 -7.88 -2.87
N TYR A 124 7.43 -8.37 -2.03
CA TYR A 124 7.78 -9.08 -0.80
C TYR A 124 8.61 -10.33 -1.08
N ILE A 125 8.23 -11.15 -2.05
CA ILE A 125 9.01 -12.34 -2.43
C ILE A 125 10.40 -11.93 -2.94
N ALA A 126 10.48 -10.93 -3.81
CA ALA A 126 11.75 -10.42 -4.32
C ALA A 126 12.67 -9.91 -3.19
N ALA A 127 12.12 -9.18 -2.23
CA ALA A 127 12.86 -8.70 -1.06
C ALA A 127 13.38 -9.87 -0.20
N HIS A 128 12.58 -10.91 0.01
CA HIS A 128 13.03 -12.11 0.73
C HIS A 128 14.14 -12.84 -0.02
N VAL A 129 14.00 -13.05 -1.33
CA VAL A 129 15.05 -13.67 -2.16
C VAL A 129 16.36 -12.90 -2.05
N ARG A 130 16.30 -11.57 -2.12
CA ARG A 130 17.47 -10.70 -1.95
C ARG A 130 18.11 -10.87 -0.58
N LEU A 131 17.32 -10.90 0.50
CA LEU A 131 17.82 -11.10 1.86
C LEU A 131 18.49 -12.47 2.05
N TYR A 132 17.92 -13.54 1.50
CA TYR A 132 18.49 -14.90 1.61
C TYR A 132 19.75 -15.12 0.75
N THR A 133 19.90 -14.35 -0.33
CA THR A 133 21.06 -14.43 -1.23
C THR A 133 22.19 -13.48 -0.82
N THR A 134 21.88 -12.44 -0.03
CA THR A 134 22.87 -11.51 0.52
C THR A 134 23.86 -12.24 1.42
N GLY A 135 25.15 -12.10 1.15
CA GLY A 135 26.22 -12.62 2.02
C GLY A 135 26.54 -14.10 1.85
N ARG A 136 25.94 -14.80 0.88
CA ARG A 136 26.33 -16.19 0.60
C ARG A 136 27.73 -16.30 -0.02
N ASN A 137 28.25 -15.22 -0.62
CA ASN A 137 29.60 -15.10 -1.21
C ASN A 137 30.18 -13.67 -1.12
N GLU A 138 29.82 -12.86 -0.12
CA GLU A 138 30.11 -11.40 -0.08
C GLU A 138 29.55 -10.58 -1.26
N GLU A 139 28.83 -11.21 -2.18
CA GLU A 139 28.16 -10.55 -3.30
C GLU A 139 26.87 -9.84 -2.86
N PRO A 140 26.52 -8.73 -3.52
CA PRO A 140 25.22 -8.08 -3.34
C PRO A 140 24.09 -9.10 -3.61
N GLY A 141 23.05 -9.07 -2.78
CA GLY A 141 21.90 -9.97 -2.92
C GLY A 141 21.29 -9.91 -4.32
N TYR A 142 20.77 -11.03 -4.78
CA TYR A 142 20.23 -11.16 -6.13
C TYR A 142 18.98 -10.28 -6.31
N ASP A 143 19.08 -9.31 -7.21
CA ASP A 143 17.97 -8.46 -7.61
C ASP A 143 17.25 -9.07 -8.81
N MET A 144 15.99 -9.49 -8.59
CA MET A 144 15.14 -10.06 -9.65
C MET A 144 14.96 -9.09 -10.81
N THR A 145 15.12 -9.58 -12.02
CA THR A 145 14.86 -8.83 -13.25
C THR A 145 13.36 -8.56 -13.42
N THR A 146 13.00 -7.59 -14.28
CA THR A 146 11.59 -7.27 -14.56
C THR A 146 10.81 -8.46 -15.11
N GLN A 147 11.44 -9.34 -15.89
CA GLN A 147 10.80 -10.53 -16.45
C GLN A 147 10.53 -11.58 -15.37
N GLU A 148 11.44 -11.76 -14.42
CA GLU A 148 11.26 -12.66 -13.28
C GLU A 148 10.18 -12.15 -12.33
N LEU A 149 10.16 -10.85 -12.04
CA LEU A 149 9.08 -10.20 -11.28
C LEU A 149 7.72 -10.43 -11.96
N LEU A 150 7.62 -10.25 -13.27
CA LEU A 150 6.39 -10.51 -14.02
C LEU A 150 5.99 -11.99 -13.98
N GLY A 151 6.97 -12.90 -14.05
CA GLY A 151 6.76 -14.34 -13.92
C GLY A 151 6.18 -14.72 -12.56
N VAL A 152 6.77 -14.20 -11.47
CA VAL A 152 6.27 -14.41 -10.10
C VAL A 152 4.87 -13.82 -9.94
N PHE A 153 4.64 -12.59 -10.38
CA PHE A 153 3.34 -11.94 -10.36
C PHE A 153 2.26 -12.78 -11.06
N THR A 154 2.56 -13.27 -12.28
CA THR A 154 1.61 -14.06 -13.07
C THR A 154 1.34 -15.41 -12.39
N ALA A 155 2.36 -16.06 -11.85
CA ALA A 155 2.21 -17.32 -11.13
C ALA A 155 1.33 -17.18 -9.88
N LEU A 156 1.56 -16.14 -9.06
CA LEU A 156 0.75 -15.84 -7.89
C LEU A 156 -0.72 -15.58 -8.26
N HIS A 157 -0.95 -14.80 -9.32
CA HIS A 157 -2.30 -14.50 -9.79
C HIS A 157 -3.06 -15.76 -10.22
N VAL A 158 -2.39 -16.69 -10.91
CA VAL A 158 -2.98 -17.99 -11.30
C VAL A 158 -3.30 -18.83 -10.07
N VAL A 159 -2.40 -18.87 -9.08
CA VAL A 159 -2.64 -19.60 -7.82
C VAL A 159 -3.86 -19.03 -7.09
N HIS A 160 -3.95 -17.71 -6.94
CA HIS A 160 -5.10 -17.08 -6.30
C HIS A 160 -6.40 -17.25 -7.09
N ALA A 161 -6.35 -17.24 -8.43
CA ALA A 161 -7.51 -17.53 -9.27
C ALA A 161 -8.02 -18.98 -9.09
N VAL A 162 -7.10 -19.95 -8.98
CA VAL A 162 -7.44 -21.34 -8.67
C VAL A 162 -8.05 -21.45 -7.27
N LEU A 163 -7.42 -20.84 -6.25
CA LEU A 163 -7.93 -20.83 -4.88
C LEU A 163 -9.32 -20.18 -4.78
N ASN A 164 -9.56 -19.10 -5.51
CA ASN A 164 -10.87 -18.44 -5.59
C ASN A 164 -11.92 -19.29 -6.32
N SER A 165 -11.48 -20.26 -7.14
CA SER A 165 -12.36 -21.23 -7.78
C SER A 165 -12.68 -22.45 -6.89
N LEU A 166 -12.00 -22.60 -5.74
CA LEU A 166 -12.31 -23.63 -4.75
C LEU A 166 -13.54 -23.25 -3.91
N GLY A 167 -14.21 -24.23 -3.31
CA GLY A 167 -15.46 -24.03 -2.57
C GLY A 167 -15.35 -23.06 -1.38
N GLN A 168 -16.41 -22.26 -1.17
CA GLN A 168 -16.53 -21.18 -0.16
C GLN A 168 -16.15 -21.56 1.28
N SER A 169 -16.14 -22.85 1.63
CA SER A 169 -15.78 -23.32 2.97
C SER A 169 -14.30 -23.12 3.28
N ALA A 170 -13.41 -23.28 2.30
CA ALA A 170 -11.97 -23.06 2.48
C ALA A 170 -11.66 -21.56 2.69
N THR A 171 -12.24 -20.71 1.85
CA THR A 171 -12.08 -19.24 1.92
C THR A 171 -12.52 -18.69 3.27
N ARG A 172 -13.62 -19.20 3.84
CA ARG A 172 -14.11 -18.77 5.15
C ARG A 172 -13.10 -19.03 6.26
N VAL A 173 -12.45 -20.19 6.27
CA VAL A 173 -11.43 -20.53 7.27
C VAL A 173 -10.20 -19.66 7.09
N MET A 174 -9.75 -19.47 5.84
CA MET A 174 -8.61 -18.62 5.51
C MET A 174 -8.81 -17.17 5.97
N VAL A 175 -10.00 -16.61 5.79
CA VAL A 175 -10.26 -15.21 6.17
C VAL A 175 -10.26 -15.03 7.69
N VAL A 176 -10.82 -15.96 8.45
CA VAL A 176 -10.77 -15.89 9.93
C VAL A 176 -9.33 -16.03 10.41
N PHE A 177 -8.59 -17.00 9.89
CA PHE A 177 -7.18 -17.17 10.20
C PHE A 177 -6.35 -15.93 9.84
N SER A 178 -6.57 -15.37 8.64
CA SER A 178 -5.92 -14.15 8.17
C SER A 178 -6.16 -12.97 9.11
N GLY A 179 -7.38 -12.78 9.60
CA GLY A 179 -7.69 -11.70 10.52
C GLY A 179 -6.88 -11.78 11.81
N TRP A 180 -6.88 -12.97 12.43
CA TRP A 180 -6.09 -13.23 13.64
C TRP A 180 -4.58 -13.09 13.39
N TRP A 181 -4.08 -13.67 12.30
CA TRP A 181 -2.68 -13.58 11.93
C TRP A 181 -2.25 -12.13 11.71
N ASN A 182 -3.06 -11.32 11.02
CA ASN A 182 -2.73 -9.93 10.76
C ASN A 182 -2.59 -9.13 12.06
N THR A 183 -3.50 -9.32 13.02
CA THR A 183 -3.43 -8.68 14.34
C THR A 183 -2.20 -9.14 15.12
N VAL A 184 -1.98 -10.46 15.23
CA VAL A 184 -0.88 -11.02 16.02
C VAL A 184 0.47 -10.65 15.42
N ALA A 185 0.62 -10.79 14.10
CA ALA A 185 1.86 -10.47 13.40
C ALA A 185 2.19 -8.98 13.49
N THR A 186 1.18 -8.10 13.38
CA THR A 186 1.39 -6.65 13.52
C THR A 186 1.84 -6.27 14.93
N LEU A 187 1.14 -6.76 15.96
CA LEU A 187 1.51 -6.49 17.36
C LEU A 187 2.88 -7.09 17.70
N GLY A 188 3.15 -8.30 17.21
CA GLY A 188 4.45 -8.96 17.37
C GLY A 188 5.57 -8.18 16.69
N PHE A 189 5.34 -7.66 15.49
CA PHE A 189 6.32 -6.82 14.78
C PHE A 189 6.61 -5.52 15.52
N CYS A 190 5.58 -4.82 16.01
CA CYS A 190 5.76 -3.62 16.85
C CYS A 190 6.55 -3.92 18.13
N ALA A 191 6.20 -4.99 18.83
CA ALA A 191 6.92 -5.41 20.04
C ALA A 191 8.39 -5.78 19.73
N MET A 192 8.62 -6.54 18.65
CA MET A 192 9.96 -6.89 18.19
C MET A 192 10.78 -5.65 17.90
N LEU A 193 10.25 -4.67 17.15
CA LEU A 193 10.98 -3.43 16.86
C LEU A 193 11.34 -2.67 18.13
N LEU A 194 10.43 -2.59 19.11
CA LEU A 194 10.71 -1.91 20.38
C LEU A 194 11.79 -2.62 21.20
N CYS A 195 11.80 -3.96 21.20
CA CYS A 195 12.76 -4.75 21.98
C CYS A 195 14.12 -4.93 21.30
N VAL A 196 14.16 -5.03 19.97
CA VAL A 196 15.37 -5.39 19.21
C VAL A 196 16.08 -4.17 18.63
N ALA A 197 15.38 -3.05 18.39
CA ALA A 197 16.01 -1.87 17.81
C ALA A 197 17.06 -1.28 18.76
N PRO A 198 18.35 -1.20 18.36
CA PRO A 198 19.42 -0.70 19.21
C PRO A 198 19.35 0.82 19.42
N LYS A 199 18.61 1.54 18.57
CA LYS A 199 18.41 3.00 18.66
C LYS A 199 16.98 3.33 18.28
N HIS A 200 16.32 4.13 19.11
CA HIS A 200 15.02 4.72 18.82
C HIS A 200 15.21 6.16 18.34
N GLN A 201 14.46 6.56 17.31
CA GLN A 201 14.49 7.94 16.82
C GLN A 201 13.80 8.87 17.81
N SER A 202 14.23 10.13 17.88
CA SER A 202 13.64 11.10 18.80
C SER A 202 12.20 11.43 18.39
N PRO A 203 11.29 11.72 19.34
CA PRO A 203 9.92 12.11 19.00
C PRO A 203 9.87 13.36 18.09
N ALA A 204 10.83 14.28 18.24
CA ALA A 204 10.95 15.43 17.36
C ALA A 204 11.26 15.00 15.91
N PHE A 205 12.22 14.09 15.70
CA PHE A 205 12.49 13.53 14.37
C PHE A 205 11.22 12.92 13.76
N VAL A 206 10.49 12.15 14.56
CA VAL A 206 9.30 11.41 14.09
C VAL A 206 8.14 12.36 13.74
N PHE A 207 7.83 13.34 14.58
CA PHE A 207 6.63 14.18 14.44
C PHE A 207 6.84 15.51 13.70
N THR A 208 8.07 16.01 13.57
CA THR A 208 8.33 17.35 13.03
C THR A 208 9.31 17.39 11.87
N GLN A 209 10.09 16.33 11.63
CA GLN A 209 11.08 16.37 10.57
C GLN A 209 10.48 16.17 9.17
N TRP A 210 10.65 17.20 8.34
CA TRP A 210 10.35 17.17 6.92
C TRP A 210 11.63 16.90 6.13
N LEU A 211 11.64 15.80 5.37
CA LEU A 211 12.73 15.42 4.48
C LEU A 211 12.18 15.37 3.06
N PRO A 212 12.11 16.52 2.36
CA PRO A 212 11.69 16.52 0.98
C PRO A 212 12.77 15.82 0.17
N GLY A 213 12.43 14.74 -0.52
CA GLY A 213 13.31 14.08 -1.50
C GLY A 213 13.59 14.96 -2.74
N SER A 214 13.54 16.29 -2.61
CA SER A 214 13.60 17.27 -3.69
C SER A 214 14.93 17.25 -4.44
N GLU A 215 16.03 16.91 -3.77
CA GLU A 215 17.35 16.77 -4.42
C GLU A 215 17.41 15.57 -5.38
N ALA A 216 16.67 14.49 -5.07
CA ALA A 216 16.63 13.29 -5.89
C ALA A 216 15.52 13.33 -6.96
N SER A 217 14.41 14.02 -6.69
CA SER A 217 13.21 14.01 -7.53
C SER A 217 13.03 15.27 -8.39
N GLY A 218 13.74 16.37 -8.10
CA GLY A 218 13.56 17.66 -8.78
C GLY A 218 12.22 18.36 -8.48
N ILE A 219 11.39 17.79 -7.61
CA ILE A 219 10.10 18.34 -7.20
C ILE A 219 10.31 19.29 -6.02
N THR A 220 9.83 20.53 -6.15
CA THR A 220 9.98 21.57 -5.12
C THR A 220 8.68 21.89 -4.37
N SER A 221 7.52 21.48 -4.87
CA SER A 221 6.22 21.84 -4.27
C SER A 221 5.87 20.95 -3.07
N PRO A 222 5.82 21.49 -1.83
CA PRO A 222 5.50 20.71 -0.63
C PRO A 222 4.16 19.95 -0.66
N PRO A 223 3.03 20.53 -1.16
CA PRO A 223 1.78 19.79 -1.19
C PRO A 223 1.81 18.62 -2.20
N TYR A 224 2.54 18.76 -3.30
CA TYR A 224 2.68 17.69 -4.27
C TYR A 224 3.57 16.57 -3.75
N ILE A 225 4.68 16.90 -3.09
CA ILE A 225 5.55 15.90 -2.40
C ILE A 225 4.74 15.12 -1.38
N PHE A 226 3.90 15.81 -0.60
CA PHE A 226 3.02 15.17 0.37
C PHE A 226 2.00 14.25 -0.30
N MET A 227 1.42 14.62 -1.44
CA MET A 227 0.48 13.76 -2.16
C MET A 227 1.17 12.54 -2.78
N VAL A 228 2.36 12.72 -3.35
CA VAL A 228 3.16 11.63 -3.94
C VAL A 228 3.62 10.66 -2.85
N SER A 229 3.96 11.15 -1.66
CA SER A 229 4.29 10.32 -0.51
C SER A 229 3.10 9.56 0.08
N GLN A 230 1.89 9.69 -0.47
CA GLN A 230 0.74 8.80 -0.18
C GLN A 230 0.36 7.81 -1.32
N GLN A 231 1.04 7.82 -2.49
CA GLN A 231 0.73 6.94 -3.63
C GLN A 231 1.67 5.73 -3.79
N PRO A 232 1.18 4.51 -4.14
CA PRO A 232 1.97 3.27 -4.24
C PRO A 232 3.28 3.29 -5.06
N ALA A 233 4.18 2.35 -4.73
CA ALA A 233 5.54 2.20 -5.29
C ALA A 233 5.65 2.10 -6.81
N ALA A 234 4.72 1.39 -7.43
CA ALA A 234 4.66 1.27 -8.88
C ALA A 234 4.41 2.63 -9.57
N THR A 235 3.64 3.52 -8.94
CA THR A 235 3.28 4.83 -9.50
C THR A 235 4.42 5.83 -9.34
N GLY A 236 5.10 5.87 -8.19
CA GLY A 236 6.23 6.80 -8.01
C GLY A 236 7.43 6.49 -8.91
N ARG A 237 7.70 5.21 -9.23
CA ARG A 237 8.73 4.85 -10.22
C ARG A 237 8.39 5.30 -11.65
N LEU A 238 7.10 5.43 -11.97
CA LEU A 238 6.67 6.03 -13.24
C LEU A 238 6.86 7.55 -13.20
N VAL A 239 6.65 8.20 -12.06
CA VAL A 239 6.97 9.62 -11.83
C VAL A 239 8.48 9.88 -11.99
N ASP A 240 9.34 9.00 -11.48
CA ASP A 240 10.80 9.12 -11.66
C ASP A 240 11.25 8.93 -13.12
N ARG A 241 10.43 8.27 -13.96
CA ARG A 241 10.65 8.13 -15.40
C ARG A 241 10.07 9.28 -16.21
N VAL A 242 9.25 10.15 -15.60
CA VAL A 242 8.89 11.43 -16.21
C VAL A 242 10.14 12.30 -16.11
N PRO A 243 10.75 12.72 -17.24
CA PRO A 243 11.86 13.64 -17.17
C PRO A 243 11.38 14.89 -16.45
N ALA A 244 12.04 15.26 -15.34
CA ALA A 244 11.84 16.57 -14.75
C ALA A 244 11.98 17.63 -15.86
N PRO A 245 11.20 18.72 -15.87
CA PRO A 245 11.29 19.78 -16.88
C PRO A 245 12.62 20.56 -16.87
N ALA A 246 13.69 20.01 -16.30
CA ALA A 246 15.04 20.54 -16.32
C ALA A 246 15.89 20.08 -17.52
N THR A 247 15.40 19.19 -18.40
CA THR A 247 16.14 18.71 -19.59
C THR A 247 16.27 19.73 -20.73
N VAL A 248 16.19 21.04 -20.46
CA VAL A 248 16.36 22.09 -21.48
C VAL A 248 17.71 22.82 -21.40
N PHE A 249 18.55 22.60 -20.37
CA PHE A 249 19.90 23.17 -20.36
C PHE A 249 20.97 22.13 -19.98
N PRO A 250 21.88 21.76 -20.90
CA PRO A 250 22.98 20.85 -20.63
C PRO A 250 24.13 21.63 -19.97
N GLY A 251 24.55 21.16 -18.79
CA GLY A 251 25.72 21.66 -18.07
C GLY A 251 25.39 21.95 -16.61
N TYR A 252 26.26 21.49 -15.70
CA TYR A 252 26.16 21.56 -14.23
C TYR A 252 25.53 20.38 -13.50
N ILE A 253 26.09 19.18 -13.68
CA ILE A 253 26.25 18.27 -12.53
C ILE A 253 27.67 17.71 -12.60
N GLU A 254 28.56 18.23 -11.75
CA GLU A 254 29.90 17.68 -11.59
C GLU A 254 29.84 16.28 -10.93
N PRO A 255 30.76 15.35 -11.27
CA PRO A 255 30.86 14.01 -10.69
C PRO A 255 31.14 13.94 -9.17
N GLY A 256 31.24 15.07 -8.47
CA GLY A 256 31.65 15.15 -7.07
C GLY A 256 30.55 14.90 -6.03
N ALA A 257 29.27 14.96 -6.42
CA ALA A 257 28.16 14.81 -5.47
C ALA A 257 27.94 13.35 -5.01
N GLN A 258 28.24 12.37 -5.87
CA GLN A 258 28.11 10.94 -5.52
C GLN A 258 29.16 10.48 -4.48
N LEU A 259 30.37 11.05 -4.50
CA LEU A 259 31.43 10.72 -3.54
C LEU A 259 31.17 11.26 -2.12
N ARG A 260 30.42 12.36 -1.98
CA ARG A 260 30.11 12.95 -0.66
C ARG A 260 29.10 12.13 0.14
N LEU A 261 28.22 11.38 -0.53
CA LEU A 261 27.24 10.50 0.12
C LEU A 261 27.87 9.20 0.63
N GLN A 262 28.91 8.66 -0.02
CA GLN A 262 29.64 7.49 0.49
C GLN A 262 30.47 7.80 1.75
N GLY A 263 30.99 9.04 1.88
CA GLY A 263 31.77 9.46 3.04
C GLY A 263 30.98 9.65 4.34
N LEU A 264 29.64 9.70 4.28
CA LEU A 264 28.78 9.83 5.46
C LEU A 264 28.33 8.49 6.06
N VAL A 265 28.54 7.38 5.34
CA VAL A 265 28.11 6.03 5.76
C VAL A 265 29.26 5.22 6.40
N HIS A 266 30.52 5.57 6.11
CA HIS A 266 31.70 4.95 6.72
C HIS A 266 32.69 6.02 7.20
N PRO A 267 32.76 6.34 8.52
CA PRO A 267 33.78 7.22 9.05
C PRO A 267 35.11 6.46 9.15
N GLU A 268 35.88 6.41 8.07
CA GLU A 268 37.28 5.97 8.12
C GLU A 268 38.14 7.04 8.82
N PRO A 269 39.01 6.67 9.79
CA PRO A 269 39.88 7.62 10.48
C PRO A 269 41.02 8.03 9.53
N ARG A 270 40.95 9.26 9.00
CA ARG A 270 42.05 9.83 8.20
C ARG A 270 43.27 10.13 9.09
N LEU A 271 44.23 9.20 9.09
CA LEU A 271 45.63 9.44 9.44
C LEU A 271 46.21 10.53 8.51
N GLN A 272 46.50 11.71 9.06
CA GLN A 272 47.24 12.75 8.36
C GLN A 272 48.73 12.35 8.25
N LEU A 273 49.13 11.82 7.09
CA LEU A 273 50.55 11.70 6.73
C LEU A 273 51.05 13.08 6.26
N ARG A 274 51.93 13.69 7.06
CA ARG A 274 52.73 14.87 6.67
C ARG A 274 53.59 14.51 5.45
N PRO A 275 53.59 15.29 4.36
CA PRO A 275 54.59 15.14 3.32
C PRO A 275 55.91 15.75 3.80
N GLY A 276 56.94 14.91 3.91
CA GLY A 276 58.31 15.34 4.11
C GLY A 276 58.83 16.14 2.91
N ARG A 277 59.55 17.23 3.21
CA ARG A 277 60.55 17.84 2.33
C ARG A 277 61.87 17.84 3.09
N VAL A 278 62.87 17.29 2.41
CA VAL A 278 64.33 17.54 2.44
C VAL A 278 64.87 18.25 3.67
#